data_AF-A0A542LUJ8-F1
#
_entry.id   AF-A0A542LUJ8-F1
#
_cell.length_a   1.000
_cell.length_b   1.000
_cell.length_c   1.000
_cell.angle_alpha   90.00
_cell.angle_beta   90.00
_cell.angle_gamma   90.00
#
_symmetry.space_group_name_H-M   'P 1'
#
loop_
_entity.id
_entity.type
_entity.pdbx_description
1 polymer ?
#
loop_
_entity_poly.entity_id
_entity_poly.type
_entity_poly.pdbx_seq_one_letter_code
_entity_poly.pdbx_strand_id
1 'polypeptide(L)'
;MAAGLGCALSVLAQDTPFAGRWLLDEQPGAAAAAYPVLTIKGDRMSWGGPTRSAPACVQQFVLQNEKPGTMYVNGRGTKFIAGVAGSLPTYLLKLRANGCAGGADAVRIIYPTVYGSRQIEVLEYVNGKVVSARRLHRKQ
;
A
#
# COMPACT_ATOMS: atom_id res chain seq x y z
N MET A 1 48.14 9.13 4.30
CA MET A 1 47.11 8.17 3.87
C MET A 1 46.29 7.81 5.08
N ALA A 2 45.05 8.28 5.17
CA ALA A 2 44.09 7.83 6.18
C ALA A 2 42.74 7.75 5.46
N ALA A 3 42.21 6.53 5.44
CA ALA A 3 41.08 6.10 4.65
C ALA A 3 39.78 6.83 5.04
N GLY A 4 38.99 7.16 4.04
CA GLY A 4 37.67 7.76 4.21
C GLY A 4 36.76 6.83 4.99
N LEU A 5 36.31 7.31 6.15
CA LEU A 5 35.12 6.78 6.79
C LEU A 5 33.92 7.33 6.03
N GLY A 6 33.51 6.59 5.01
CA GLY A 6 32.22 6.79 4.38
C GLY A 6 31.14 6.65 5.46
N CYS A 7 30.53 7.77 5.83
CA CYS A 7 29.23 7.79 6.49
C CYS A 7 28.25 7.11 5.54
N ALA A 8 28.14 5.78 5.67
CA ALA A 8 27.06 5.02 5.09
C ALA A 8 25.77 5.60 5.67
N LEU A 9 25.08 6.35 4.81
CA LEU A 9 23.76 6.91 5.04
C LEU A 9 22.89 5.83 5.65
N SER A 10 22.66 5.93 6.97
CA SER A 10 21.50 5.31 7.59
C SER A 10 20.31 6.07 7.03
N VAL A 11 19.86 5.67 5.84
CA VAL A 11 18.56 6.04 5.30
C VAL A 11 17.57 5.53 6.32
N LEU A 12 17.19 6.41 7.26
CA LEU A 12 16.01 6.27 8.08
C LEU A 12 14.91 5.86 7.12
N ALA A 13 14.37 4.64 7.31
CA ALA A 13 13.19 4.20 6.60
C ALA A 13 12.16 5.32 6.73
N GLN A 14 11.90 6.05 5.64
CA GLN A 14 10.91 7.12 5.62
C GLN A 14 9.61 6.51 6.15
N ASP A 15 9.16 6.94 7.33
CA ASP A 15 7.86 6.56 7.83
C ASP A 15 6.84 7.08 6.82
N THR A 16 6.31 6.17 6.02
CA THR A 16 5.33 6.50 5.00
C THR A 16 4.09 7.06 5.70
N PRO A 17 3.42 8.07 5.12
CA PRO A 17 2.30 8.73 5.78
C PRO A 17 1.11 7.79 6.06
N PHE A 18 1.06 6.67 5.34
CA PHE A 18 0.08 5.59 5.45
C PHE A 18 0.57 4.39 6.29
N ALA A 19 1.72 4.50 6.97
CA ALA A 19 2.20 3.47 7.88
C ALA A 19 1.18 3.21 9.01
N GLY A 20 1.13 1.98 9.50
CA GLY A 20 0.23 1.56 10.57
C GLY A 20 -0.55 0.30 10.24
N ARG A 21 -1.57 0.04 11.07
CA ARG A 21 -2.43 -1.13 10.96
C ARG A 21 -3.82 -0.73 10.48
N TRP A 22 -4.27 -1.40 9.44
CA TRP A 22 -5.50 -1.15 8.72
C TRP A 22 -6.36 -2.42 8.69
N LEU A 23 -7.66 -2.26 8.79
CA LEU A 23 -8.66 -3.33 8.80
C LEU A 23 -9.59 -3.13 7.62
N LEU A 24 -9.88 -4.20 6.89
CA LEU A 24 -10.83 -4.20 5.80
C LEU A 24 -12.19 -3.70 6.30
N ASP A 25 -12.80 -2.78 5.56
CA ASP A 25 -14.20 -2.42 5.81
C ASP A 25 -15.08 -3.62 5.43
N GLU A 26 -15.63 -4.30 6.43
CA GLU A 26 -16.58 -5.39 6.20
C GLU A 26 -17.85 -4.85 5.56
N GLN A 27 -18.14 -5.27 4.33
CA GLN A 27 -19.44 -5.07 3.72
C GLN A 27 -20.39 -6.17 4.23
N PRO A 28 -21.59 -5.81 4.74
CA PRO A 28 -22.59 -6.82 5.13
C PRO A 28 -22.87 -7.76 3.95
N GLY A 29 -22.65 -9.07 4.14
CA GLY A 29 -22.89 -10.10 3.13
C GLY A 29 -21.70 -10.45 2.23
N ALA A 30 -20.53 -9.82 2.39
CA ALA A 30 -19.32 -10.24 1.70
C ALA A 30 -18.71 -11.49 2.34
N ALA A 31 -18.20 -12.42 1.52
CA ALA A 31 -17.44 -13.56 2.01
C ALA A 31 -16.22 -13.09 2.82
N ALA A 32 -15.90 -13.78 3.92
CA ALA A 32 -14.78 -13.44 4.79
C ALA A 32 -13.48 -13.37 3.96
N ALA A 33 -12.88 -12.19 3.88
CA ALA A 33 -11.64 -12.01 3.15
C ALA A 33 -10.53 -12.83 3.82
N ALA A 34 -9.72 -13.53 3.03
CA ALA A 34 -8.58 -14.32 3.56
C ALA A 34 -7.57 -13.46 4.32
N TYR A 35 -7.46 -12.17 3.97
CA TYR A 35 -6.56 -11.21 4.61
C TYR A 35 -7.28 -9.89 4.94
N PRO A 36 -8.02 -9.81 6.06
CA PRO A 36 -8.74 -8.60 6.46
C PRO A 36 -7.84 -7.55 7.11
N VAL A 37 -6.57 -7.88 7.43
CA VAL A 37 -5.65 -6.96 8.11
C VAL A 37 -4.48 -6.62 7.20
N LEU A 38 -4.19 -5.33 7.06
CA LEU A 38 -3.00 -4.81 6.41
C LEU A 38 -2.14 -4.07 7.45
N THR A 39 -0.88 -4.44 7.58
CA THR A 39 0.10 -3.70 8.41
C THR A 39 1.22 -3.18 7.52
N ILE A 40 1.52 -1.90 7.62
CA ILE A 40 2.62 -1.25 6.88
C ILE A 40 3.59 -0.66 7.90
N LYS A 41 4.86 -1.05 7.80
CA LYS A 41 5.95 -0.55 8.65
C LYS A 41 7.24 -0.49 7.86
N GLY A 42 7.83 0.70 7.75
CA GLY A 42 9.02 0.92 6.92
C GLY A 42 8.76 0.52 5.47
N ASP A 43 9.59 -0.38 4.94
CA ASP A 43 9.53 -0.92 3.58
C ASP A 43 8.75 -2.24 3.48
N ARG A 44 7.99 -2.62 4.53
CA ARG A 44 7.26 -3.89 4.59
C ARG A 44 5.77 -3.69 4.71
N MET A 45 5.06 -4.52 3.96
CA MET A 45 3.62 -4.69 3.95
C MET A 45 3.29 -6.10 4.42
N SER A 46 2.33 -6.26 5.33
CA SER A 46 1.89 -7.55 5.84
C SER A 46 0.38 -7.67 5.74
N TRP A 47 -0.08 -8.64 4.97
CA TRP A 47 -1.47 -9.09 4.90
C TRP A 47 -1.68 -10.23 5.90
N GLY A 48 -2.48 -10.01 6.92
CA GLY A 48 -2.77 -10.98 7.97
C GLY A 48 -4.22 -11.47 7.91
N GLY A 49 -4.43 -12.73 8.31
CA GLY A 49 -5.77 -13.33 8.42
C GLY A 49 -6.62 -12.76 9.57
N PRO A 50 -7.87 -13.25 9.73
CA PRO A 50 -8.82 -12.72 10.71
C PRO A 50 -8.38 -12.95 12.16
N THR A 51 -7.52 -13.94 12.41
CA THR A 51 -6.99 -14.26 13.74
C THR A 51 -5.49 -14.01 13.80
N ARG A 52 -4.94 -13.79 15.01
CA ARG A 52 -3.49 -13.58 15.20
C ARG A 52 -2.63 -14.78 14.81
N SER A 53 -3.21 -15.98 14.84
CA SER A 53 -2.52 -17.24 14.54
C SER A 53 -2.57 -17.60 13.05
N ALA A 54 -3.33 -16.85 12.24
CA ALA A 54 -3.38 -17.06 10.81
C ALA A 54 -2.05 -16.65 10.15
N PRO A 55 -1.55 -17.38 9.14
CA PRO A 55 -0.34 -17.02 8.44
C PRO A 55 -0.48 -15.64 7.81
N ALA A 56 0.56 -14.82 7.96
CA ALA A 56 0.65 -13.53 7.33
C ALA A 56 1.48 -13.63 6.05
N CYS A 57 0.98 -13.01 4.97
CA CYS A 57 1.77 -12.72 3.80
C CYS A 57 2.55 -11.43 4.05
N VAL A 58 3.87 -11.49 4.12
CA VAL A 58 4.74 -10.31 4.31
C VAL A 58 5.49 -10.03 3.02
N GLN A 59 5.40 -8.81 2.50
CA GLN A 59 6.04 -8.34 1.28
C GLN A 59 6.89 -7.11 1.53
N GLN A 60 8.10 -7.09 0.97
CA GLN A 60 8.89 -5.88 0.88
C GLN A 60 8.43 -5.07 -0.34
N PHE A 61 8.46 -3.76 -0.22
CA PHE A 61 8.15 -2.87 -1.32
C PHE A 61 9.17 -1.75 -1.45
N VAL A 62 9.17 -1.12 -2.60
CA VAL A 62 9.88 0.15 -2.84
C VAL A 62 8.85 1.18 -3.28
N LEU A 63 8.77 2.28 -2.55
CA LEU A 63 7.94 3.42 -2.95
C LEU A 63 8.46 3.99 -4.27
N GLN A 64 7.59 4.08 -5.26
CA GLN A 64 7.89 4.62 -6.58
C GLN A 64 7.54 6.10 -6.60
N ASN A 65 8.44 6.90 -7.17
CA ASN A 65 8.13 8.28 -7.50
C ASN A 65 7.22 8.28 -8.74
N GLU A 66 5.95 8.61 -8.54
CA GLU A 66 5.00 8.76 -9.64
C GLU A 66 5.31 10.03 -10.42
N LYS A 67 5.26 9.96 -11.75
CA LYS A 67 5.42 11.14 -12.60
C LYS A 67 4.15 12.00 -12.49
N PRO A 68 4.24 13.26 -12.03
CA PRO A 68 3.10 14.16 -11.98
C PRO A 68 2.43 14.28 -13.34
N GLY A 69 1.10 14.34 -13.38
CA GLY A 69 0.35 14.44 -14.64
C GLY A 69 0.00 13.10 -15.29
N THR A 70 0.43 11.97 -14.72
CA THR A 70 0.06 10.63 -15.24
C THR A 70 -1.36 10.26 -14.80
N MET A 71 -2.17 9.84 -15.78
CA MET A 71 -3.54 9.38 -15.54
C MET A 71 -3.55 7.90 -15.11
N TYR A 72 -4.34 7.62 -14.09
CA TYR A 72 -4.53 6.30 -13.52
C TYR A 72 -6.01 6.02 -13.30
N VAL A 73 -6.34 4.77 -12.98
CA VAL A 73 -7.70 4.31 -12.70
C VAL A 73 -7.75 3.74 -11.28
N ASN A 74 -8.73 4.18 -10.49
CA ASN A 74 -8.96 3.66 -9.13
C ASN A 74 -9.77 2.34 -9.15
N GLY A 75 -10.08 1.81 -7.97
CA GLY A 75 -10.82 0.55 -7.84
C GLY A 75 -12.25 0.59 -8.38
N ARG A 76 -12.80 1.78 -8.62
CA ARG A 76 -14.14 2.03 -9.15
C ARG A 76 -14.16 2.32 -10.64
N GLY A 77 -13.01 2.23 -11.32
CA GLY A 77 -12.90 2.61 -12.74
C GLY A 77 -12.81 4.12 -12.98
N THR A 78 -12.74 4.94 -11.94
CA THR A 78 -12.62 6.39 -12.05
C THR A 78 -11.19 6.79 -12.36
N LYS A 79 -11.03 7.66 -13.36
CA LYS A 79 -9.72 8.22 -13.74
C LYS A 79 -9.29 9.30 -12.75
N PHE A 80 -8.02 9.30 -12.36
CA PHE A 80 -7.41 10.35 -11.57
C PHE A 80 -5.98 10.63 -12.06
N ILE A 81 -5.43 11.79 -11.71
CA ILE A 81 -4.08 12.18 -12.10
C ILE A 81 -3.21 12.28 -10.84
N ALA A 82 -2.14 11.49 -10.77
CA ALA A 82 -1.24 11.53 -9.62
C ALA A 82 -0.40 12.82 -9.61
N GLY A 83 -0.18 13.39 -8.43
CA GLY A 83 0.76 14.50 -8.22
C GLY A 83 0.32 15.85 -8.79
N VAL A 84 -0.97 16.03 -9.13
CA VAL A 84 -1.53 17.32 -9.57
C VAL A 84 -2.22 18.01 -8.41
N ALA A 85 -2.06 19.33 -8.30
CA ALA A 85 -2.74 20.11 -7.26
C ALA A 85 -4.28 19.91 -7.37
N GLY A 86 -4.90 19.57 -6.24
CA GLY A 86 -6.34 19.28 -6.17
C GLY A 86 -6.72 17.81 -6.38
N SER A 87 -5.78 16.91 -6.72
CA SER A 87 -6.04 15.46 -6.72
C SER A 87 -5.72 14.83 -5.37
N LEU A 88 -6.32 13.67 -5.10
CA LEU A 88 -6.02 12.88 -3.89
C LEU A 88 -4.57 12.38 -3.95
N PRO A 89 -3.81 12.44 -2.84
CA PRO A 89 -2.45 11.93 -2.85
C PRO A 89 -2.45 10.41 -3.01
N THR A 90 -1.60 9.93 -3.91
CA THR A 90 -1.41 8.51 -4.19
C THR A 90 0.04 8.11 -4.04
N TYR A 91 0.24 6.85 -3.69
CA TYR A 91 1.56 6.27 -3.46
C TYR A 91 1.61 4.93 -4.18
N LEU A 92 2.48 4.81 -5.18
CA LEU A 92 2.71 3.56 -5.88
C LEU A 92 3.85 2.79 -5.20
N LEU A 93 3.59 1.54 -4.83
CA LEU A 93 4.53 0.65 -4.18
C LEU A 93 4.82 -0.51 -5.14
N LYS A 94 6.07 -0.65 -5.57
CA LYS A 94 6.48 -1.83 -6.34
C LYS A 94 6.82 -2.95 -5.36
N LEU A 95 6.15 -4.09 -5.49
CA LEU A 95 6.38 -5.23 -4.62
C LEU A 95 7.64 -5.97 -5.08
N ARG A 96 8.49 -6.35 -4.12
CA ARG A 96 9.60 -7.27 -4.39
C ARG A 96 9.03 -8.69 -4.48
N ALA A 97 9.54 -9.47 -5.43
CA ALA A 97 9.06 -10.82 -5.68
C ALA A 97 9.10 -11.66 -4.40
N ASN A 98 7.95 -12.22 -4.02
CA ASN A 98 7.85 -13.21 -2.96
C ASN A 98 6.57 -14.06 -3.11
N GLY A 99 6.55 -15.22 -2.44
CA GLY A 99 5.55 -16.28 -2.61
C GLY A 99 4.17 -16.01 -2.01
N CYS A 100 3.75 -14.76 -1.87
CA CYS A 100 2.41 -14.44 -1.40
C CYS A 100 1.35 -14.81 -2.45
N ALA A 101 0.30 -15.50 -2.00
CA ALA A 101 -0.87 -15.76 -2.84
C ALA A 101 -1.55 -14.43 -3.22
N GLY A 102 -1.77 -14.21 -4.52
CA GLY A 102 -2.38 -12.98 -5.05
C GLY A 102 -1.66 -12.40 -6.27
N GLY A 103 -0.37 -12.71 -6.45
CA GLY A 103 0.38 -12.43 -7.67
C GLY A 103 0.60 -10.95 -8.00
N ALA A 104 0.19 -10.03 -7.12
CA ALA A 104 0.35 -8.60 -7.33
C ALA A 104 1.85 -8.24 -7.45
N ASP A 105 2.20 -7.45 -8.46
CA ASP A 105 3.55 -6.90 -8.65
C ASP A 105 3.67 -5.45 -8.17
N ALA A 106 2.54 -4.76 -8.01
CA ALA A 106 2.48 -3.42 -7.44
C ALA A 106 1.21 -3.20 -6.64
N VAL A 107 1.28 -2.26 -5.70
CA VAL A 107 0.14 -1.77 -4.92
C VAL A 107 0.09 -0.26 -5.06
N ARG A 108 -1.10 0.33 -5.16
CA ARG A 108 -1.28 1.76 -4.97
C ARG A 108 -2.11 2.02 -3.73
N ILE A 109 -1.65 2.97 -2.92
CA ILE A 109 -2.36 3.46 -1.75
C ILE A 109 -2.84 4.88 -2.03
N ILE A 110 -4.13 5.12 -1.85
CA ILE A 110 -4.73 6.47 -1.86
C ILE A 110 -4.87 6.89 -0.40
N TYR A 111 -4.16 7.96 -0.01
CA TYR A 111 -4.14 8.44 1.37
C TYR A 111 -3.72 9.92 1.46
N PRO A 112 -4.38 10.76 2.28
CA PRO A 112 -5.69 10.51 2.89
C PRO A 112 -6.78 10.37 1.82
N THR A 113 -7.89 9.75 2.20
CA THR A 113 -9.08 9.68 1.32
C THR A 113 -9.95 10.93 1.49
N VAL A 114 -10.97 11.09 0.64
CA VAL A 114 -12.01 12.14 0.82
C VAL A 114 -12.76 12.04 2.14
N TYR A 115 -12.76 10.86 2.77
CA TYR A 115 -13.42 10.61 4.06
C TYR A 115 -12.47 10.84 5.26
N GLY A 116 -11.21 11.23 4.99
CA GLY A 116 -10.21 11.60 6.00
C GLY A 116 -9.01 10.66 6.07
N SER A 117 -8.17 10.90 7.08
CA SER A 117 -6.91 10.18 7.35
C SER A 117 -7.09 8.88 8.14
N ARG A 118 -8.33 8.48 8.44
CA ARG A 118 -8.63 7.21 9.10
C ARG A 118 -8.96 6.08 8.13
N GLN A 119 -8.92 6.36 6.82
CA GLN A 119 -9.19 5.39 5.77
C GLN A 119 -8.10 5.44 4.71
N ILE A 120 -7.85 4.29 4.08
CA ILE A 120 -7.06 4.13 2.87
C ILE A 120 -7.86 3.35 1.82
N GLU A 121 -7.57 3.62 0.56
CA GLU A 121 -7.93 2.72 -0.53
C GLU A 121 -6.65 2.07 -1.07
N VAL A 122 -6.68 0.74 -1.17
CA VAL A 122 -5.55 -0.08 -1.60
C VAL A 122 -5.94 -0.78 -2.90
N LEU A 123 -5.16 -0.57 -3.94
CA LEU A 123 -5.33 -1.16 -5.26
C LEU A 123 -4.17 -2.11 -5.53
N GLU A 124 -4.46 -3.36 -5.85
CA GLU A 124 -3.44 -4.35 -6.21
C GLU A 124 -3.39 -4.46 -7.73
N TYR A 125 -2.17 -4.49 -8.29
CA TYR A 125 -1.93 -4.56 -9.72
C TYR A 125 -1.20 -5.86 -10.09
N VAL A 126 -1.62 -6.46 -11.20
CA VAL A 126 -0.91 -7.54 -11.90
C VAL A 126 -0.68 -7.10 -13.34
N ASN A 127 0.58 -7.04 -13.77
CA ASN A 127 0.99 -6.56 -15.10
C ASN A 127 0.37 -5.20 -15.45
N GLY A 128 0.35 -4.27 -14.48
CA GLY A 128 -0.20 -2.92 -14.65
C GLY A 128 -1.73 -2.83 -14.68
N LYS A 129 -2.47 -3.93 -14.49
CA LYS A 129 -3.93 -3.95 -14.41
C LYS A 129 -4.38 -4.09 -12.96
N VAL A 130 -5.39 -3.33 -12.55
CA VAL A 130 -6.01 -3.49 -11.22
C VAL A 130 -6.71 -4.84 -11.16
N VAL A 131 -6.33 -5.67 -10.18
CA VAL A 131 -6.97 -6.98 -9.91
C VAL A 131 -7.75 -7.00 -8.60
N SER A 132 -7.45 -6.08 -7.69
CA SER A 132 -8.17 -5.93 -6.43
C SER A 132 -8.23 -4.47 -6.02
N ALA A 133 -9.32 -4.10 -5.36
CA ALA A 133 -9.49 -2.81 -4.72
C ALA A 133 -10.17 -3.01 -3.36
N ARG A 134 -9.54 -2.48 -2.30
CA ARG A 134 -10.01 -2.66 -0.92
C ARG A 134 -9.98 -1.33 -0.21
N ARG A 135 -11.03 -1.05 0.57
CA ARG A 135 -11.04 0.07 1.51
C ARG A 135 -10.74 -0.47 2.89
N LEU A 136 -9.83 0.19 3.60
CA LEU A 136 -9.47 -0.19 4.94
C LEU A 136 -9.51 1.02 5.87
N HIS A 137 -9.90 0.81 7.12
CA HIS A 137 -9.87 1.81 8.17
C HIS A 137 -8.73 1.57 9.16
N ARG A 138 -8.23 2.64 9.77
CA ARG A 138 -7.14 2.56 10.74
C ARG A 138 -7.66 1.93 12.03
N LYS A 139 -6.97 0.89 12.50
CA LYS A 139 -7.25 0.32 13.83
C LYS A 139 -6.74 1.29 14.90
N GLN A 140 -7.57 1.59 15.90
CA GLN A 140 -7.14 2.31 17.11
C GLN A 140 -6.29 1.42 18.00
#